data_AF-A0A4U9TV36-F1
#
_entry.id   AF-A0A4U9TV36-F1
#
_cell.length_a   1.000
_cell.length_b   1.000
_cell.length_c   1.000
_cell.angle_alpha   90.00
_cell.angle_beta   90.00
_cell.angle_gamma   90.00
#
_symmetry.space_group_name_H-M   'P 1'
#
loop_
_entity.id
_entity.type
_entity.pdbx_description
1 polymer ?
#
loop_
_entity_poly.entity_id
_entity_poly.type
_entity_poly.pdbx_seq_one_letter_code
_entity_poly.pdbx_strand_id
1 'polypeptide(L)'
;MACYQLVKEHDRVGRMADTQEYENFVVDKARISPQLLAELQREVPEKLEDLGDRVVIKHLYMERRMTPLNLYLETGRRTANA
;
A
#
# COMPACT_ATOMS: atom_id res chain seq x y z
N MET A 1 -1.53 -6.24 -16.50
CA MET A 1 -2.76 -6.39 -15.67
C MET A 1 -3.33 -7.81 -15.65
N ALA A 2 -2.55 -8.87 -15.92
CA ALA A 2 -3.07 -10.25 -15.98
C ALA A 2 -2.84 -11.07 -14.69
N CYS A 3 -1.79 -10.77 -13.90
CA CYS A 3 -1.45 -11.59 -12.73
C CYS A 3 -2.42 -11.43 -11.53
N TYR A 4 -3.17 -10.33 -11.45
CA TYR A 4 -4.05 -10.06 -10.31
C TYR A 4 -5.42 -10.75 -10.41
N GLN A 5 -5.93 -11.01 -11.61
CA GLN A 5 -7.22 -11.69 -11.80
C GLN A 5 -7.14 -13.19 -11.46
N LEU A 6 -6.03 -13.85 -11.79
CA LEU A 6 -5.88 -15.30 -11.62
C LEU A 6 -5.79 -15.72 -10.14
N VAL A 7 -5.30 -14.83 -9.28
CA VAL A 7 -5.28 -15.00 -7.82
C VAL A 7 -6.67 -14.86 -7.20
N LYS A 8 -7.59 -14.17 -7.87
CA LYS A 8 -8.90 -13.81 -7.32
C LYS A 8 -9.86 -15.03 -7.26
N GLU A 9 -9.68 -16.01 -8.14
CA GLU A 9 -10.56 -17.19 -8.29
C GLU A 9 -10.06 -18.48 -7.62
N HIS A 10 -8.80 -18.56 -7.19
CA HIS A 10 -8.28 -19.78 -6.58
C HIS A 10 -8.54 -19.79 -5.07
N ASP A 11 -9.11 -20.90 -4.59
CA ASP A 11 -9.50 -21.16 -3.20
C ASP A 11 -8.45 -20.65 -2.18
N ARG A 12 -8.85 -19.65 -1.40
CA ARG A 12 -7.96 -18.78 -0.61
C ARG A 12 -7.81 -19.33 0.80
N VAL A 13 -7.00 -20.37 0.96
CA VAL A 13 -6.71 -21.12 2.21
C VAL A 13 -6.07 -20.27 3.34
N GLY A 14 -6.46 -19.00 3.53
CA GLY A 14 -5.99 -18.09 4.58
C GLY A 14 -4.55 -17.58 4.41
N ARG A 15 -3.93 -17.76 3.23
CA ARG A 15 -2.50 -17.47 3.00
C ARG A 15 -2.22 -16.16 2.26
N MET A 16 -3.24 -15.42 1.85
CA MET A 16 -3.09 -14.15 1.13
C MET A 16 -3.83 -13.05 1.88
N ALA A 17 -3.19 -11.90 2.04
CA ALA A 17 -3.84 -10.72 2.61
C ALA A 17 -5.02 -10.31 1.72
N ASP A 18 -6.18 -10.03 2.31
CA ASP A 18 -7.26 -9.40 1.57
C ASP A 18 -6.79 -8.05 1.04
N THR A 19 -6.79 -7.90 -0.28
CA THR A 19 -6.53 -6.64 -0.96
C THR A 19 -7.85 -6.06 -1.45
N GLN A 20 -8.14 -4.84 -1.02
CA GLN A 20 -9.28 -4.06 -1.51
C GLN A 20 -8.77 -3.02 -2.49
N GLU A 21 -9.27 -3.10 -3.72
CA GLU A 21 -8.91 -2.19 -4.81
C GLU A 21 -9.81 -0.96 -4.76
N TYR A 22 -9.19 0.23 -4.82
CA TYR A 22 -9.88 1.50 -4.86
C TYR A 22 -9.41 2.33 -6.04
N GLU A 23 -10.38 2.93 -6.74
CA GLU A 23 -10.14 3.86 -7.83
C GLU A 23 -10.53 5.28 -7.42
N ASN A 24 -9.77 6.28 -7.88
CA ASN A 24 -9.99 7.70 -7.61
C ASN A 24 -10.15 8.06 -6.11
N PHE A 25 -9.24 7.55 -5.28
CA PHE A 25 -9.28 7.78 -3.85
C PHE A 25 -8.84 9.20 -3.51
N VAL A 26 -9.67 9.94 -2.77
CA VAL A 26 -9.42 11.33 -2.41
C VAL A 26 -8.83 11.41 -1.00
N VAL A 27 -7.66 12.04 -0.88
CA VAL A 27 -6.97 12.25 0.40
C VAL A 27 -6.70 13.73 0.61
N ASP A 28 -6.88 14.19 1.84
CA ASP A 28 -6.49 15.53 2.24
C ASP A 28 -4.95 15.63 2.34
N LYS A 29 -4.34 16.61 1.68
CA LYS A 29 -2.88 16.78 1.70
C LYS A 29 -2.35 17.02 3.11
N ALA A 30 -3.15 17.60 4.01
CA ALA A 30 -2.76 17.81 5.40
C ALA A 30 -2.54 16.49 6.18
N ARG A 31 -3.08 15.37 5.68
CA ARG A 31 -2.92 14.05 6.29
C ARG A 31 -1.72 13.27 5.73
N ILE A 32 -1.10 13.76 4.66
CA ILE A 32 0.03 13.11 4.01
C ILE A 32 1.31 13.84 4.44
N SER A 33 2.32 13.09 4.88
CA SER A 33 3.61 13.71 5.17
C SER A 33 4.19 14.36 3.90
N PRO A 34 4.77 15.58 3.99
CA PRO A 34 5.32 16.27 2.81
C PRO A 34 6.37 15.44 2.07
N GLN A 35 7.16 14.66 2.82
CA GLN A 35 8.17 13.75 2.28
C GLN A 35 7.53 12.66 1.42
N LEU A 36 6.48 11.99 1.91
CA LEU A 36 5.76 10.98 1.15
C LEU A 36 5.09 11.57 -0.10
N LEU A 37 4.52 12.77 0.00
CA LEU A 37 3.88 13.42 -1.14
C LEU A 37 4.89 13.75 -2.25
N ALA A 38 6.08 14.24 -1.88
CA ALA A 38 7.15 14.52 -2.85
C ALA A 38 7.65 13.25 -3.56
N GLU A 39 7.82 12.15 -2.82
CA GLU A 39 8.19 10.85 -3.39
C GLU A 39 7.10 10.36 -4.35
N LEU A 40 5.83 10.43 -3.96
CA LEU A 40 4.70 10.03 -4.79
C LEU A 40 4.61 10.86 -6.09
N GLN A 41 4.80 12.18 -5.99
CA GLN A 41 4.82 13.07 -7.16
C GLN A 41 6.01 12.79 -8.09
N ARG A 42 7.16 12.36 -7.55
CA ARG A 42 8.32 12.00 -8.34
C ARG A 42 8.15 10.67 -9.06
N GLU A 43 7.70 9.64 -8.35
CA GLU A 43 7.64 8.28 -8.87
C GLU A 43 6.39 8.04 -9.73
N VAL A 44 5.26 8.67 -9.41
CA VAL A 44 3.97 8.37 -10.05
C VAL A 44 3.10 9.63 -10.31
N PRO A 45 3.60 10.67 -10.99
CA PRO A 45 2.85 11.89 -11.23
C PRO A 45 1.57 11.65 -12.05
N GLU A 46 1.58 10.70 -12.99
CA GLU A 46 0.44 10.45 -13.89
C GLU A 46 -0.80 9.88 -13.17
N LYS A 47 -0.60 9.26 -12.00
CA LYS A 47 -1.68 8.67 -11.19
C LYS A 47 -2.16 9.57 -10.07
N LEU A 48 -1.58 10.76 -9.94
CA LEU A 48 -1.93 11.74 -8.92
C LEU A 48 -2.61 12.94 -9.58
N GLU A 49 -3.78 13.31 -9.09
CA GLU A 49 -4.44 14.55 -9.49
C GLU A 49 -4.47 15.52 -8.31
N ASP A 50 -4.00 16.73 -8.55
CA ASP A 50 -3.95 17.77 -7.55
C ASP A 50 -5.25 18.60 -7.58
N LEU A 51 -6.00 18.60 -6.47
CA LEU A 51 -7.23 19.37 -6.30
C LEU A 51 -7.04 20.54 -5.31
N GLY A 52 -5.82 21.05 -5.17
CA GLY A 52 -5.50 22.13 -4.23
C GLY A 52 -5.28 21.59 -2.82
N ASP A 53 -6.32 21.52 -2.01
CA ASP A 53 -6.24 21.03 -0.62
C ASP A 53 -6.27 19.50 -0.53
N ARG A 54 -6.68 18.84 -1.62
CA ARG A 54 -6.82 17.39 -1.71
C ARG A 54 -5.99 16.85 -2.87
N VAL A 55 -5.64 15.58 -2.79
CA VAL A 55 -5.00 14.82 -3.87
C VAL A 55 -5.85 13.59 -4.17
N VAL A 56 -6.04 13.29 -5.45
CA VAL A 56 -6.70 12.08 -5.92
C VAL A 56 -5.63 11.09 -6.34
N ILE A 57 -5.75 9.86 -5.85
CA ILE A 57 -4.92 8.73 -6.27
C ILE A 57 -5.79 7.87 -7.19
N LYS A 58 -5.45 7.81 -8.47
CA LYS A 58 -6.26 7.10 -9.49
C LYS A 58 -6.46 5.62 -9.16
N HIS A 59 -5.43 4.98 -8.63
CA HIS A 59 -5.46 3.55 -8.32
C HIS A 59 -4.64 3.22 -7.09
N LEU A 60 -5.24 2.57 -6.12
CA LEU A 60 -4.52 2.04 -4.96
C LEU A 60 -5.10 0.72 -4.47
N TYR A 61 -4.24 -0.07 -3.85
CA TYR A 61 -4.62 -1.27 -3.13
C TYR A 61 -4.52 -0.98 -1.64
N MET A 62 -5.62 -1.16 -0.92
CA MET A 62 -5.63 -1.19 0.53
C MET A 62 -5.49 -2.64 0.97
N GLU A 63 -4.52 -2.91 1.83
CA GLU A 63 -4.32 -4.21 2.44
C GLU A 63 -4.20 -4.07 3.95
N ARG A 64 -4.49 -5.15 4.67
CA ARG A 64 -4.27 -5.20 6.11
C ARG A 64 -2.76 -5.06 6.38
N ARG A 65 -2.37 -4.02 7.14
CA ARG A 65 -0.98 -3.84 7.57
C ARG A 65 -0.48 -5.08 8.32
N MET A 66 0.46 -5.80 7.73
CA MET A 66 1.17 -6.91 8.37
C MET A 66 2.62 -6.50 8.65
N THR A 67 3.24 -7.12 9.65
CA THR A 67 4.69 -6.97 9.84
C THR A 67 5.37 -7.88 8.82
N PRO A 68 6.23 -7.33 7.93
CA PRO A 68 6.99 -8.14 6.99
C PRO A 68 7.80 -9.21 7.72
N LEU A 69 7.78 -10.44 7.21
CA LEU A 69 8.42 -11.59 7.85
C LEU A 69 9.92 -11.36 8.12
N ASN A 70 10.63 -10.68 7.22
CA ASN A 70 12.04 -10.33 7.41
C ASN A 70 12.27 -9.47 8.65
N LEU A 71 11.42 -8.47 8.91
CA LEU A 71 11.51 -7.63 10.11
C LEU A 71 11.12 -8.39 11.37
N TYR A 72 10.13 -9.28 11.26
CA TYR A 72 9.71 -10.16 12.36
C TYR A 72 10.82 -11.13 12.78
N LEU A 73 11.48 -11.78 11.81
CA LEU A 73 12.61 -12.68 12.06
C LEU A 73 13.82 -11.95 12.65
N GLU A 74 14.09 -10.73 12.20
CA GLU A 74 15.16 -9.90 12.77
C GLU A 74 14.88 -9.53 14.23
N THR A 75 13.62 -9.19 14.54
CA THR A 75 13.19 -8.91 15.93
C THR A 75 13.32 -10.16 16.80
N GLY A 76 12.86 -11.32 16.32
CA GLY A 76 12.99 -12.60 17.04
C GLY A 76 14.43 -13.06 17.26
N ARG A 77 15.33 -12.77 16.31
CA ARG A 77 16.77 -13.04 16.45
C ARG A 77 17.44 -12.15 17.49
N ARG A 78 16.90 -10.96 17.74
CA ARG A 78 17.41 -10.01 18.73
C ARG A 78 16.97 -10.35 20.16
N THR A 79 15.81 -10.98 20.33
CA THR A 79 15.35 -11.48 21.64
C THR A 79 15.96 -12.83 22.04
N ALA A 80 16.48 -13.62 21.10
CA ALA A 80 17.17 -14.88 21.40
C ALA A 80 18.65 -14.73 21.82
N ASN A 81 19.22 -13.52 21.70
CA ASN A 81 20.61 -13.20 22.07
C ASN A 81 20.71 -12.23 23.27
N ALA A 82 19.62 -12.08 24.04
CA ALA A 82 19.57 -11.29 25.27
C ALA A 82 19.49 -12.19 26.50
#